data_AF-A0A514LGC7-F1
#
_entry.id   AF-A0A514LGC7-F1
#
_cell.length_a   1.000
_cell.length_b   1.000
_cell.length_c   1.000
_cell.angle_alpha   90.00
_cell.angle_beta   90.00
_cell.angle_gamma   90.00
#
_symmetry.space_group_name_H-M   'P 1'
#
loop_
_entity.id
_entity.type
_entity.pdbx_description
1 polymer ?
#
loop_
_entity_poly.entity_id
_entity_poly.type
_entity_poly.pdbx_seq_one_letter_code
_entity_poly.pdbx_strand_id
1 'polypeptide(L)'
;MPWSDISLLTFILILMVWCFRLMRKNSTLKRENDRLLKVTGAYVDMESEAKKILRTSTEVKTVKTLRERYDLSMIDAKKIVDSVK
;
A
#
# COMPACT_ATOMS: atom_id res chain seq x y z
N MET A 1 14.29 -1.91 -43.14
CA MET A 1 14.34 -1.92 -41.67
C MET A 1 12.94 -1.92 -41.00
N PRO A 2 11.99 -2.84 -41.30
CA PRO A 2 10.70 -2.91 -40.58
C PRO A 2 10.65 -3.98 -39.47
N TRP A 3 11.59 -4.94 -39.45
CA TRP A 3 11.57 -6.08 -38.53
C TRP A 3 11.86 -5.70 -37.06
N SER A 4 12.70 -4.68 -36.85
CA SER A 4 13.02 -4.16 -35.51
C SER A 4 11.78 -3.56 -34.84
N ASP A 5 10.98 -2.82 -35.58
CA ASP A 5 9.81 -2.11 -35.03
C ASP A 5 8.69 -3.08 -34.66
N ILE A 6 8.48 -4.11 -35.49
CA ILE A 6 7.54 -5.20 -35.20
C ILE A 6 7.98 -5.97 -33.95
N SER A 7 9.27 -6.29 -33.83
CA SER A 7 9.80 -6.99 -32.66
C SER A 7 9.62 -6.16 -31.37
N LEU A 8 9.84 -4.85 -31.43
CA LEU A 8 9.63 -3.94 -30.30
C LEU A 8 8.17 -3.87 -29.89
N LEU A 9 7.24 -3.74 -30.85
CA LEU A 9 5.80 -3.71 -30.57
C LEU A 9 5.32 -5.00 -29.90
N THR A 10 5.79 -6.16 -30.35
CA THR A 10 5.46 -7.45 -29.70
C THR A 10 6.00 -7.53 -28.28
N PHE A 11 7.21 -7.03 -28.03
CA PHE A 11 7.80 -7.00 -26.69
C PHE A 11 7.02 -6.09 -25.73
N ILE A 12 6.61 -4.91 -26.20
CA ILE A 12 5.78 -3.98 -25.43
C ILE A 12 4.42 -4.60 -25.09
N LEU A 13 3.78 -5.31 -26.02
CA LEU A 13 2.51 -6.00 -25.78
C LEU A 13 2.65 -7.08 -24.70
N ILE A 14 3.71 -7.88 -24.75
CA ILE A 14 3.98 -8.91 -23.73
C ILE A 14 4.19 -8.26 -22.35
N LEU A 15 4.98 -7.18 -22.29
CA LEU A 15 5.20 -6.44 -21.04
C LEU A 15 3.91 -5.82 -20.50
N MET A 16 3.05 -5.27 -21.35
CA MET A 16 1.75 -4.73 -20.93
C MET A 16 0.86 -5.81 -20.31
N VAL A 17 0.76 -6.99 -20.95
CA VAL A 17 0.00 -8.13 -20.40
C VAL A 17 0.58 -8.59 -19.07
N TRP A 18 1.91 -8.62 -18.95
CA TRP A 18 2.60 -8.97 -17.72
C TRP A 18 2.29 -7.96 -16.59
N CYS A 19 2.46 -6.66 -16.85
CA CYS A 19 2.13 -5.59 -15.91
C CYS A 19 0.67 -5.68 -15.47
N PHE A 20 -0.26 -5.97 -16.39
CA PHE A 20 -1.67 -6.13 -16.06
C PHE A 20 -1.94 -7.32 -15.14
N ARG A 21 -1.30 -8.48 -15.39
CA ARG A 21 -1.37 -9.64 -14.48
C ARG A 21 -0.78 -9.32 -13.11
N LEU A 22 0.34 -8.59 -13.06
CA LEU A 22 0.98 -8.19 -11.81
C LEU A 22 0.07 -7.26 -10.98
N MET A 23 -0.57 -6.28 -11.63
CA MET A 23 -1.54 -5.40 -10.98
C MET A 23 -2.72 -6.16 -10.38
N ARG A 24 -3.26 -7.16 -11.10
CA ARG A 24 -4.35 -8.01 -10.58
C ARG A 24 -3.92 -8.83 -9.37
N LYS A 25 -2.72 -9.43 -9.39
CA LYS A 25 -2.22 -10.17 -8.21
C LYS A 25 -2.02 -9.23 -7.02
N ASN A 26 -1.45 -8.05 -7.25
CA ASN A 26 -1.22 -7.06 -6.21
C ASN A 26 -2.53 -6.59 -5.55
N SER A 27 -3.61 -6.38 -6.33
CA SER A 27 -4.90 -5.99 -5.75
C SER A 27 -5.54 -7.09 -4.90
N THR A 28 -5.42 -8.36 -5.31
CA THR A 28 -5.87 -9.49 -4.48
C THR A 28 -5.08 -9.60 -3.19
N LEU A 29 -3.74 -9.50 -3.27
CA LEU A 29 -2.88 -9.55 -2.08
C LEU A 29 -3.18 -8.41 -1.11
N LYS A 30 -3.39 -7.18 -1.61
CA LYS A 30 -3.80 -6.04 -0.76
C LYS A 30 -5.11 -6.32 -0.04
N ARG A 31 -6.10 -6.88 -0.72
CA ARG A 31 -7.41 -7.18 -0.13
C ARG A 31 -7.33 -8.27 0.93
N GLU A 32 -6.47 -9.27 0.74
CA GLU A 32 -6.21 -10.29 1.75
C GLU A 32 -5.46 -9.74 2.96
N ASN A 33 -4.48 -8.86 2.74
CA ASN A 33 -3.74 -8.20 3.81
C ASN A 33 -4.66 -7.30 4.66
N ASP A 34 -5.50 -6.48 4.02
CA ASP A 34 -6.54 -5.69 4.70
C ASP A 34 -7.51 -6.58 5.51
N ARG A 35 -7.89 -7.74 4.96
CA ARG A 35 -8.76 -8.69 5.67
C ARG A 35 -8.04 -9.28 6.88
N LEU A 36 -6.78 -9.70 6.72
CA LEU A 36 -5.98 -10.28 7.80
C LEU A 36 -5.75 -9.26 8.92
N LEU A 37 -5.41 -8.01 8.59
CA LEU A 37 -5.23 -6.91 9.55
C LEU A 37 -6.50 -6.66 10.40
N LYS A 38 -7.69 -6.79 9.80
CA LYS A 38 -8.96 -6.69 10.52
C LYS A 38 -9.22 -7.88 11.43
N VAL A 39 -8.88 -9.10 10.98
CA VAL A 39 -9.12 -10.33 11.75
C VAL A 39 -8.15 -10.46 12.93
N THR A 40 -6.90 -10.05 12.77
CA THR A 40 -5.88 -10.14 13.83
C THR A 40 -5.99 -9.04 14.88
N GLY A 41 -6.86 -8.04 14.70
CA GLY A 41 -6.96 -6.90 15.59
C GLY A 41 -5.77 -5.92 15.48
N ALA A 42 -4.79 -6.21 14.64
CA ALA A 42 -3.61 -5.36 14.44
C ALA A 42 -3.98 -3.93 14.01
N TYR A 43 -5.10 -3.77 13.29
CA TYR A 43 -5.62 -2.44 12.95
C TYR A 43 -6.00 -1.62 14.20
N VAL A 44 -6.62 -2.25 15.21
CA VAL A 44 -7.01 -1.60 16.47
C VAL A 44 -5.77 -1.22 17.30
N ASP A 45 -4.73 -2.06 17.27
CA ASP A 45 -3.46 -1.75 17.93
C ASP A 45 -2.76 -0.55 17.27
N MET A 46 -2.73 -0.51 15.94
CA MET A 46 -2.19 0.63 15.18
C MET A 46 -2.98 1.91 15.45
N GLU A 47 -4.31 1.85 15.56
CA GLU A 47 -5.15 2.99 15.92
C GLU A 47 -4.87 3.49 17.35
N SER A 48 -4.78 2.58 18.32
CA SER A 48 -4.43 2.90 19.71
C SER A 48 -3.07 3.60 19.80
N GLU A 49 -2.09 3.11 19.06
CA GLU A 49 -0.76 3.71 18.99
C GLU A 49 -0.76 5.06 18.26
N ALA A 50 -1.46 5.17 17.13
CA ALA A 50 -1.67 6.42 16.42
C ALA A 50 -2.24 7.49 17.36
N LYS A 51 -3.27 7.15 18.14
CA LYS A 51 -3.89 8.05 19.12
C LYS A 51 -2.92 8.49 20.22
N LYS A 52 -2.02 7.61 20.69
CA LYS A 52 -0.99 7.96 21.68
C LYS A 52 0.04 8.93 21.09
N ILE A 53 0.49 8.70 19.87
CA ILE A 53 1.48 9.55 19.21
C ILE A 53 0.85 10.91 18.84
N LEU A 54 -0.38 10.93 18.34
CA LEU A 54 -1.10 12.16 17.97
C LEU A 54 -1.30 13.12 19.14
N ARG A 55 -1.39 12.60 20.38
CA ARG A 55 -1.47 13.41 21.61
C ARG A 55 -0.19 14.19 21.91
N THR A 56 0.95 13.74 21.39
CA THR A 56 2.27 14.31 21.71
C THR A 56 2.99 14.87 20.48
N SER A 57 2.47 14.63 19.28
CA SER A 57 3.12 14.92 18.00
C SER A 57 2.12 15.44 16.96
N THR A 58 2.63 16.07 15.92
CA THR A 58 1.82 16.50 14.77
C THR A 58 1.35 15.31 13.93
N GLU A 59 0.26 15.51 13.18
CA GLU A 59 -0.32 14.52 12.27
C GLU A 59 0.73 13.95 11.30
N VAL A 60 1.50 14.83 10.64
CA VAL A 60 2.55 14.44 9.69
C VAL A 60 3.61 13.54 10.35
N LYS A 61 4.02 13.86 11.57
CA LYS A 61 5.01 13.07 12.31
C LYS A 61 4.42 11.72 12.71
N THR A 62 3.16 11.70 13.12
CA THR A 62 2.42 10.47 13.48
C THR A 62 2.30 9.52 12.30
N VAL A 63 1.90 10.03 11.12
CA VAL A 63 1.84 9.26 9.87
C VAL A 63 3.21 8.69 9.51
N LYS A 64 4.27 9.50 9.62
CA LYS A 64 5.64 9.04 9.33
C LYS A 64 6.08 7.93 10.29
N THR A 65 5.80 8.07 11.59
CA THR A 65 6.17 7.05 12.60
C THR A 65 5.43 5.74 12.39
N LEU A 66 4.12 5.77 12.10
CA LEU A 66 3.34 4.56 11.78
C LEU A 66 3.85 3.88 10.51
N ARG A 67 4.17 4.67 9.49
CA ARG A 67 4.72 4.18 8.23
C ARG A 67 6.01 3.40 8.44
N GLU A 68 6.94 3.96 9.23
CA GLU A 68 8.24 3.33 9.50
C GLU A 68 8.13 2.10 10.42
N ARG A 69 7.24 2.12 11.42
CA ARG A 69 7.07 0.98 12.36
C ARG A 69 6.39 -0.23 11.74
N TYR A 70 5.36 0.00 10.94
CA TYR A 70 4.48 -1.06 10.43
C TYR A 70 4.68 -1.34 8.94
N ASP A 71 5.73 -0.77 8.34
CA ASP A 71 6.06 -0.84 6.91
C ASP A 71 4.85 -0.53 6.01
N LEU A 72 4.04 0.44 6.44
CA LEU A 72 2.81 0.79 5.76
C LEU A 72 3.09 1.67 4.55
N SER A 73 2.19 1.66 3.57
CA SER A 73 2.19 2.72 2.57
C SER A 73 1.81 4.05 3.23
N MET A 74 2.22 5.17 2.63
CA MET A 74 1.87 6.49 3.13
C MET A 74 0.35 6.73 3.17
N ILE A 75 -0.39 6.10 2.26
CA ILE A 75 -1.86 6.17 2.19
C ILE A 75 -2.47 5.39 3.36
N ASP A 76 -1.96 4.20 3.65
CA ASP A 76 -2.52 3.33 4.68
C ASP A 76 -2.21 3.88 6.08
N ALA A 77 -0.98 4.36 6.31
CA ALA A 77 -0.61 5.06 7.54
C ALA A 77 -1.48 6.32 7.76
N LYS A 78 -1.76 7.07 6.69
CA LYS A 78 -2.64 8.24 6.77
C LYS A 78 -4.08 7.84 7.13
N LYS A 79 -4.63 6.80 6.51
CA LYS A 79 -5.99 6.31 6.83
C LYS A 79 -6.15 5.95 8.31
N ILE A 80 -5.14 5.33 8.92
CA ILE A 80 -5.16 4.98 10.35
C ILE A 80 -5.11 6.23 11.23
N VAL A 81 -4.31 7.22 10.86
CA VAL A 81 -4.27 8.49 11.59
C VAL A 81 -5.58 9.27 11.46
N ASP A 82 -6.16 9.29 10.25
CA ASP A 82 -7.45 9.91 9.98
C ASP A 82 -8.62 9.21 10.70
N SER A 83 -8.54 7.90 10.97
CA SER A 83 -9.60 7.17 11.67
C SER A 83 -9.66 7.43 13.18
N VAL A 84 -8.57 7.92 13.78
CA VAL A 84 -8.46 8.16 15.24
C VAL A 84 -8.49 9.63 15.65
N LYS A 85 -8.56 10.52 14.66
CA LYS A 85 -8.69 11.97 14.83
C LYS A 85 -10.12 12.33 15.20
#